data_AF-A0AA35XHM7-F1
#
_entry.id   AF-A0AA35XHM7-F1
#
_cell.length_a   1.000
_cell.length_b   1.000
_cell.length_c   1.000
_cell.angle_alpha   90.00
_cell.angle_beta   90.00
_cell.angle_gamma   90.00
#
_symmetry.space_group_name_H-M   'P 1'
#
loop_
_entity.id
_entity.type
_entity.pdbx_description
1 polymer ?
#
loop_
_entity_poly.entity_id
_entity_poly.type
_entity_poly.pdbx_seq_one_letter_code
_entity_poly.pdbx_strand_id
1 'polypeptide(L)'
;MEQSEFFTLMRNLVLTGYFTSEVGLKDLGYQGNQPNVWDGVPEDILREHQMEYDPKWTSNFLDVDKRNDVAQWDGDGNLIT
;
A
#
# COMPACT_ATOMS: atom_id res chain seq x y z
N MET A 1 42.85 -1.42 -1.77
CA MET A 1 41.97 -2.37 -2.47
C MET A 1 42.80 -3.14 -3.46
N GLU A 2 42.75 -4.47 -3.37
CA GLU A 2 43.19 -5.35 -4.45
C GLU A 2 42.29 -5.13 -5.68
N GLN A 3 42.77 -5.41 -6.90
CA GLN A 3 41.95 -5.29 -8.12
C GLN A 3 40.67 -6.14 -8.03
N SER A 4 40.76 -7.33 -7.46
CA SER A 4 39.65 -8.26 -7.20
C SER A 4 38.51 -7.60 -6.40
N GLU A 5 38.85 -6.85 -5.36
CA GLU A 5 37.91 -6.15 -4.48
C GLU A 5 37.18 -5.03 -5.24
N PHE A 6 37.90 -4.26 -6.06
CA PHE A 6 37.31 -3.20 -6.89
C PHE A 6 36.28 -3.78 -7.87
N PHE A 7 36.63 -4.83 -8.61
CA PHE A 7 35.70 -5.44 -9.56
C PHE A 7 34.49 -6.09 -8.88
N THR A 8 34.70 -6.70 -7.70
CA THR A 8 33.60 -7.25 -6.89
C THR A 8 32.63 -6.15 -6.45
N LEU A 9 33.16 -5.02 -5.97
CA LEU A 9 32.35 -3.87 -5.59
C LEU A 9 31.52 -3.35 -6.77
N MET A 10 32.16 -3.12 -7.92
CA MET A 10 31.48 -2.64 -9.12
C MET A 10 30.39 -3.62 -9.60
N ARG A 11 30.67 -4.92 -9.60
CA ARG A 11 29.69 -5.96 -9.94
C ARG A 11 28.48 -5.91 -9.00
N ASN A 12 28.73 -5.86 -7.70
CA ASN A 12 27.67 -5.86 -6.71
C ASN A 12 26.80 -4.60 -6.82
N LEU A 13 27.41 -3.43 -7.04
CA LEU A 13 26.70 -2.17 -7.25
C LEU A 13 25.80 -2.22 -8.49
N VAL A 14 26.31 -2.73 -9.62
CA VAL A 14 25.53 -2.81 -10.87
C VAL A 14 24.38 -3.81 -10.73
N LEU A 15 24.63 -4.97 -10.11
CA LEU A 15 23.60 -5.99 -9.90
C LEU A 15 22.48 -5.50 -8.97
N THR A 16 22.82 -4.84 -7.85
CA THR A 16 21.79 -4.29 -6.97
C THR A 16 21.06 -3.11 -7.60
N GLY A 17 21.78 -2.26 -8.35
CA GLY A 17 21.18 -1.17 -9.12
C GLY A 17 20.19 -1.64 -10.18
N TYR A 18 20.46 -2.77 -10.85
CA TYR A 18 19.54 -3.37 -11.83
C TYR A 18 18.15 -3.60 -11.24
N PHE A 19 18.07 -4.17 -10.04
CA PHE A 19 16.80 -4.47 -9.37
C PHE A 19 16.08 -3.25 -8.78
N THR A 20 16.68 -2.06 -8.86
CA THR A 20 16.03 -0.77 -8.60
C THR A 20 15.50 -0.12 -9.89
N SER A 21 15.90 -0.62 -11.07
CA SER A 21 15.39 -0.12 -12.35
C SER A 21 13.96 -0.62 -12.64
N GLU A 22 13.23 0.07 -13.53
CA GLU A 22 11.87 -0.34 -13.93
C GLU A 22 11.84 -1.78 -14.49
N VAL A 23 12.82 -2.16 -15.31
CA VAL A 23 12.93 -3.51 -15.88
C VAL A 23 13.21 -4.54 -14.79
N GLY A 24 14.16 -4.25 -13.89
CA GLY A 24 14.48 -5.17 -12.79
C GLY A 24 13.33 -5.35 -11.80
N LEU A 25 12.55 -4.29 -11.52
CA LEU A 25 11.34 -4.39 -10.70
C LEU A 25 10.26 -5.27 -11.36
N LYS A 26 10.09 -5.15 -12.69
CA LYS A 26 9.20 -6.03 -13.46
C LYS A 26 9.67 -7.48 -13.43
N ASP A 27 10.96 -7.74 -13.59
CA ASP A 27 11.54 -9.09 -13.53
C ASP A 27 11.37 -9.74 -12.15
N LEU A 28 11.47 -8.97 -11.06
CA LEU A 28 11.17 -9.44 -9.71
C LEU A 28 9.69 -9.77 -9.50
N GLY A 29 8.81 -9.31 -10.39
CA GLY A 29 7.38 -9.34 -10.18
C GLY A 29 6.94 -8.47 -9.00
N TYR A 30 7.74 -7.48 -8.61
CA TYR A 30 7.44 -6.64 -7.45
C TYR A 30 6.17 -5.81 -7.71
N GLN A 31 5.14 -6.03 -6.90
CA GLN A 31 3.86 -5.32 -7.01
C GLN A 31 3.76 -4.13 -6.04
N GLY A 32 4.71 -3.95 -5.12
CA GLY A 32 4.58 -2.95 -4.06
C GLY A 32 3.48 -3.27 -3.04
N ASN A 33 3.11 -2.26 -2.25
CA ASN A 33 1.94 -2.34 -1.38
C ASN A 33 0.68 -2.24 -2.24
N GLN A 34 0.02 -3.38 -2.44
CA GLN A 34 -1.29 -3.42 -3.06
C GLN A 34 -2.35 -3.20 -1.98
N PRO A 35 -3.26 -2.23 -2.13
CA PRO A 35 -4.33 -2.01 -1.16
C PRO A 35 -5.24 -3.24 -1.14
N ASN A 36 -5.29 -3.92 0.00
CA ASN A 36 -6.28 -4.95 0.23
C ASN A 36 -7.65 -4.32 0.47
N VAL A 37 -8.69 -5.04 0.08
CA VAL A 37 -10.06 -4.72 0.49
C VAL A 37 -10.31 -5.50 1.77
N TRP A 38 -10.60 -4.79 2.85
CA TRP A 38 -10.93 -5.37 4.14
C TRP A 38 -12.28 -4.84 4.59
N ASP A 39 -13.27 -5.72 4.61
CA ASP A 39 -14.66 -5.37 4.94
C ASP A 39 -14.96 -5.44 6.44
N GLY A 40 -13.91 -5.49 7.27
CA GLY A 40 -14.03 -5.65 8.72
C GLY A 40 -14.09 -7.11 9.16
N VAL A 41 -14.29 -7.30 10.47
CA VAL A 41 -14.46 -8.62 11.06
C VAL A 41 -15.85 -9.15 10.64
N PRO A 42 -15.94 -10.40 10.15
CA PRO A 42 -17.22 -11.01 9.81
C PRO A 42 -18.23 -11.01 10.98
N GLU A 43 -19.51 -10.87 10.65
CA GLU A 43 -20.58 -10.71 11.65
C GLU A 43 -20.74 -11.94 12.57
N ASP A 44 -20.54 -13.14 12.02
CA ASP A 44 -20.56 -14.40 12.76
C ASP A 44 -19.46 -14.46 13.83
N ILE A 45 -18.26 -13.97 13.51
CA ILE A 45 -17.13 -13.88 14.44
C ILE A 45 -17.39 -12.83 15.52
N LEU A 46 -17.92 -11.65 15.15
CA LEU A 46 -18.28 -10.61 16.12
C LEU A 46 -19.29 -11.13 17.14
N ARG A 47 -20.30 -11.88 16.66
CA ARG A 47 -21.33 -12.47 17.50
C ARG A 47 -20.79 -13.53 18.46
N GLU A 48 -19.85 -14.37 18.03
CA GLU A 48 -19.15 -15.33 18.89
C GLU A 48 -18.48 -14.63 20.08
N HIS A 49 -17.94 -13.44 19.84
CA HIS A 49 -17.27 -12.62 20.86
C HIS A 49 -18.19 -11.62 21.57
N GLN A 50 -19.50 -11.65 21.33
CA GLN A 50 -20.48 -10.71 21.92
C GLN A 50 -20.14 -9.25 21.62
N MET A 51 -19.60 -8.99 20.42
CA MET A 51 -19.26 -7.67 19.94
C MET A 51 -20.17 -7.29 18.77
N GLU A 52 -20.35 -5.99 18.57
CA GLU A 52 -21.03 -5.43 17.40
C GLU A 52 -20.41 -4.09 17.04
N TYR A 53 -20.48 -3.70 15.77
CA TYR A 53 -20.09 -2.36 15.36
C TYR A 53 -21.16 -1.36 15.77
N ASP A 54 -20.74 -0.24 16.39
CA ASP A 54 -21.65 0.88 16.66
C ASP A 54 -22.14 1.46 15.31
N PRO A 55 -23.46 1.58 15.10
CA PRO A 55 -24.05 2.13 13.88
C PRO A 55 -23.48 3.50 13.47
N LYS A 56 -23.01 4.29 14.45
CA LYS A 56 -22.33 5.58 14.20
C LYS A 56 -21.09 5.40 13.32
N TRP A 57 -20.31 4.34 13.52
CA TRP A 57 -19.04 4.15 12.83
C TRP A 57 -19.19 3.46 11.47
N THR A 58 -20.23 2.66 11.26
CA THR A 58 -20.43 1.93 10.00
C THR A 58 -20.48 2.86 8.78
N SER A 59 -21.07 4.06 8.93
CA SER A 59 -21.11 5.08 7.87
C SER A 59 -19.76 5.73 7.56
N ASN A 60 -18.79 5.63 8.47
CA ASN A 60 -17.45 6.19 8.35
C ASN A 60 -16.43 5.16 7.84
N PHE A 61 -16.85 3.92 7.57
CA PHE A 61 -15.98 2.91 7.01
C PHE A 61 -15.56 3.28 5.58
N LEU A 62 -14.40 2.76 5.16
CA LEU A 62 -13.84 3.06 3.86
C LEU A 62 -14.75 2.53 2.75
N ASP A 63 -15.25 3.43 1.90
CA ASP A 63 -15.90 3.07 0.64
C ASP A 63 -14.81 2.72 -0.38
N VAL A 64 -14.69 1.42 -0.69
CA VAL A 64 -13.66 0.88 -1.57
C VAL A 64 -13.80 1.41 -2.99
N ASP A 65 -15.02 1.70 -3.44
CA ASP A 65 -15.29 2.18 -4.80
C ASP A 65 -14.81 3.63 -4.97
N LYS A 66 -14.86 4.42 -3.89
CA LYS A 66 -14.47 5.84 -3.87
C LYS A 66 -13.09 6.11 -3.27
N ARG A 67 -12.37 5.07 -2.82
CA ARG A 67 -11.07 5.23 -2.12
C ARG A 67 -9.98 5.97 -2.91
N ASN A 68 -10.11 5.99 -4.24
CA ASN A 68 -9.17 6.65 -5.15
C ASN A 68 -9.65 8.03 -5.60
N ASP A 69 -10.84 8.46 -5.16
CA ASP A 69 -11.36 9.78 -5.48
C ASP A 69 -10.52 10.83 -4.76
N VAL A 70 -10.12 11.87 -5.50
CA VAL A 70 -9.30 12.95 -4.97
C VAL A 70 -10.21 13.94 -4.27
N ALA A 71 -9.99 14.12 -2.96
CA ALA A 71 -10.70 15.09 -2.15
C ALA A 71 -10.58 16.52 -2.74
N GLN A 72 -11.72 17.18 -2.96
CA GLN A 72 -11.77 18.56 -3.45
C GLN A 72 -12.10 19.53 -2.32
N TRP A 73 -11.42 20.67 -2.30
CA TRP A 73 -11.55 21.67 -1.24
C TRP A 73 -11.91 23.02 -1.82
N ASP A 74 -12.75 23.77 -1.12
CA ASP A 74 -13.06 25.16 -1.47
C ASP A 74 -11.95 26.12 -1.01
N GLY A 75 -12.10 27.41 -1.32
CA GLY A 75 -11.14 28.45 -0.95
C GLY A 75 -11.07 28.74 0.56
N ASP A 76 -12.07 28.30 1.33
CA ASP A 76 -12.16 28.47 2.78
C ASP A 76 -11.64 27.23 3.54
N GLY A 77 -11.27 26.17 2.81
CA GLY A 77 -10.71 24.93 3.34
C GLY A 77 -11.75 23.88 3.74
N ASN A 78 -12.99 23.98 3.25
CA ASN A 78 -14.02 22.94 3.46
C ASN A 78 -13.96 21.87 2.37
N LEU A 79 -14.23 20.61 2.75
CA LEU A 79 -14.33 19.48 1.83
C LEU A 79 -15.62 19.58 1.00
N ILE A 80 -15.49 19.52 -0.33
CA ILE A 80 -16.60 19.57 -1.30
C ILE A 80 -17.01 18.16 -1.70
N THR A 81 -16.04 17.30 -2.01
CA THR A 81 -16.20 15.89 -2.42
C THR A 81 -15.08 15.06 -1.86
#